data_AF-A0A6M3JHG0-F1
#
_entry.id   AF-A0A6M3JHG0-F1
#
_cell.length_a   1.000
_cell.length_b   1.000
_cell.length_c   1.000
_cell.angle_alpha   90.00
_cell.angle_beta   90.00
_cell.angle_gamma   90.00
#
_symmetry.space_group_name_H-M   'P 1'
#
loop_
_entity.id
_entity.type
_entity.pdbx_description
1 polymer ?
#
loop_
_entity_poly.entity_id
_entity_poly.type
_entity_poly.pdbx_seq_one_letter_code
_entity_poly.pdbx_strand_id
1 'polypeptide(L)'
;MNKHLKIILTKMCKDVGADYTKINFKKKNWYWDYEWTTNKEQKFKLWLINYIKNNKEARNYLMSISSTNKKFLEKFANEFIMNYGWKIC
;
A
#
# COMPACT_ATOMS: atom_id res chain seq x y z
N MET A 1 6.75 14.11 -0.44
CA MET A 1 6.23 12.72 -0.43
C MET A 1 7.24 11.82 -1.12
N ASN A 2 7.64 10.72 -0.48
CA ASN A 2 8.68 9.83 -1.00
C ASN A 2 8.27 9.09 -2.28
N LYS A 3 9.23 8.82 -3.18
CA LYS A 3 8.99 8.16 -4.46
C LYS A 3 8.36 6.76 -4.30
N HIS A 4 8.79 5.97 -3.33
CA HIS A 4 8.26 4.63 -3.06
C HIS A 4 6.84 4.68 -2.51
N LEU A 5 6.57 5.61 -1.58
CA LEU A 5 5.21 5.81 -1.08
C LEU A 5 4.27 6.25 -2.22
N LYS A 6 4.73 7.17 -3.08
CA LYS A 6 3.98 7.57 -4.29
C LYS A 6 3.71 6.38 -5.22
N ILE A 7 4.70 5.52 -5.46
CA ILE A 7 4.55 4.30 -6.28
C ILE A 7 3.49 3.37 -5.69
N ILE A 8 3.54 3.12 -4.37
CA ILE A 8 2.61 2.22 -3.68
C ILE A 8 1.18 2.78 -3.76
N LEU A 9 0.98 4.06 -3.42
CA LEU A 9 -0.33 4.69 -3.49
C LEU A 9 -0.86 4.77 -4.93
N THR A 10 0.02 5.01 -5.91
CA THR A 10 -0.37 5.00 -7.32
C THR A 10 -0.85 3.62 -7.75
N LYS A 11 -0.15 2.54 -7.36
CA LYS A 11 -0.56 1.17 -7.64
C LYS A 11 -1.91 0.85 -6.98
N MET A 12 -2.08 1.26 -5.72
CA MET A 12 -3.32 1.09 -4.97
C MET A 12 -4.52 1.76 -5.64
N CYS A 13 -4.35 2.97 -6.19
CA CYS A 13 -5.38 3.67 -6.95
C CYS A 13 -5.70 2.94 -8.26
N LYS A 14 -4.67 2.51 -9.00
CA LYS A 14 -4.83 1.80 -10.27
C LYS A 14 -5.66 0.51 -10.12
N ASP A 15 -5.51 -0.22 -9.02
CA ASP A 15 -6.23 -1.49 -8.80
C ASP A 15 -7.76 -1.31 -8.62
N VAL A 16 -8.20 -0.08 -8.33
CA VAL A 16 -9.62 0.29 -8.21
C VAL A 16 -10.08 1.26 -9.29
N GLY A 17 -9.24 1.55 -10.29
CA GLY A 17 -9.56 2.50 -11.35
C GLY A 17 -9.54 3.97 -10.91
N ALA A 18 -8.98 4.27 -9.75
CA ALA A 18 -8.86 5.63 -9.25
C ALA A 18 -7.64 6.35 -9.84
N ASP A 19 -7.75 7.67 -9.97
CA ASP A 19 -6.64 8.54 -10.35
C ASP A 19 -5.94 9.09 -9.09
N TYR A 20 -4.71 8.65 -8.88
CA TYR A 20 -3.86 9.09 -7.77
C TYR A 20 -3.74 10.62 -7.65
N THR A 21 -3.73 11.33 -8.78
CA THR A 21 -3.56 12.80 -8.79
C THR A 21 -4.81 13.55 -8.33
N LYS A 22 -5.96 12.89 -8.33
CA LYS A 22 -7.25 13.47 -7.93
C LYS A 22 -7.64 13.12 -6.50
N ILE A 23 -6.96 12.16 -5.88
CA ILE A 23 -7.26 11.73 -4.51
C ILE A 23 -6.57 12.64 -3.50
N ASN A 24 -7.37 13.21 -2.59
CA ASN A 24 -6.86 13.90 -1.43
C ASN A 24 -6.70 12.93 -0.25
N PHE A 25 -5.54 12.28 -0.13
CA PHE A 25 -5.21 11.35 0.96
C PHE A 25 -5.18 11.99 2.36
N LYS A 26 -5.35 13.32 2.48
CA LYS A 26 -5.48 14.03 3.76
C LYS A 26 -6.93 14.31 4.14
N LYS A 27 -7.89 14.14 3.21
CA LYS A 27 -9.32 14.33 3.46
C LYS A 27 -9.80 13.28 4.47
N LYS A 28 -10.57 13.68 5.48
CA LYS A 28 -11.20 12.69 6.38
C LYS A 28 -12.05 11.70 5.58
N ASN A 29 -11.94 10.41 5.90
CA ASN A 29 -12.68 9.32 5.26
C ASN A 29 -12.38 9.10 3.77
N TRP A 30 -11.25 9.58 3.23
CA TRP A 30 -10.86 9.34 1.82
C TRP A 30 -10.88 7.85 1.44
N TYR A 31 -10.58 6.95 2.37
CA TYR A 31 -10.54 5.50 2.17
C TYR A 31 -11.93 4.88 1.89
N TRP A 32 -13.02 5.64 2.06
CA TRP A 32 -14.38 5.24 1.69
C TRP A 32 -14.74 5.58 0.23
N ASP A 33 -13.93 6.40 -0.44
CA ASP A 33 -14.23 6.87 -1.81
C ASP A 33 -14.13 5.73 -2.86
N TYR A 34 -13.42 4.64 -2.54
CA TYR A 34 -13.27 3.45 -3.38
C TYR A 34 -13.31 2.16 -2.55
N GLU A 35 -13.45 1.03 -3.24
CA GLU A 35 -13.64 -0.27 -2.62
C GLU A 35 -12.68 -1.33 -3.15
N TRP A 36 -12.20 -2.16 -2.23
CA TRP A 36 -11.58 -3.42 -2.55
C TRP A 36 -12.57 -4.56 -2.36
N THR A 37 -12.65 -5.43 -3.37
CA THR A 37 -13.00 -6.84 -3.10
C THR A 37 -11.87 -7.47 -2.29
N THR A 38 -12.16 -8.48 -1.47
CA THR A 38 -11.13 -9.25 -0.74
C THR A 38 -9.98 -9.73 -1.67
N ASN A 39 -10.31 -10.13 -2.90
CA ASN A 39 -9.30 -10.56 -3.89
C ASN A 39 -8.34 -9.44 -4.31
N LYS A 40 -8.83 -8.20 -4.49
CA LYS A 40 -8.00 -7.04 -4.85
C LYS A 40 -7.05 -6.67 -3.72
N GLU A 41 -7.54 -6.65 -2.49
CA GLU A 41 -6.69 -6.41 -1.31
C GLU A 41 -5.58 -7.46 -1.20
N GLN A 42 -5.92 -8.76 -1.32
CA GLN A 42 -4.91 -9.82 -1.24
C GLN A 42 -3.87 -9.72 -2.37
N LYS A 43 -4.30 -9.41 -3.60
CA LYS A 43 -3.38 -9.16 -4.72
C LYS A 43 -2.48 -7.96 -4.46
N PHE A 44 -3.03 -6.87 -3.94
CA PHE A 44 -2.25 -5.69 -3.58
C PHE A 44 -1.25 -5.99 -2.46
N LYS A 45 -1.67 -6.71 -1.42
CA LYS A 45 -0.81 -7.14 -0.31
C LYS A 45 0.38 -7.95 -0.81
N LEU A 46 0.14 -8.97 -1.65
CA LEU A 46 1.20 -9.79 -2.24
C LEU A 46 2.14 -8.95 -3.11
N TRP A 47 1.60 -8.04 -3.91
CA TRP A 47 2.40 -7.10 -4.69
C TRP A 47 3.27 -6.21 -3.80
N LEU A 48 2.72 -5.65 -2.72
CA LEU A 48 3.44 -4.77 -1.80
C LEU A 48 4.58 -5.51 -1.09
N ILE A 49 4.32 -6.73 -0.61
CA ILE A 49 5.34 -7.60 -0.01
C ILE A 49 6.49 -7.82 -1.00
N ASN A 50 6.16 -8.18 -2.26
CA ASN A 50 7.17 -8.43 -3.28
C ASN A 50 7.94 -7.15 -3.66
N TYR A 51 7.25 -6.01 -3.78
CA TYR A 51 7.86 -4.72 -4.06
C TYR A 51 8.90 -4.37 -3.00
N ILE A 52 8.54 -4.47 -1.72
CA ILE A 52 9.43 -4.14 -0.62
C ILE A 52 10.56 -5.18 -0.49
N LYS A 53 10.28 -6.47 -0.66
CA LYS A 53 11.29 -7.53 -0.65
C LYS A 53 12.41 -7.29 -1.68
N ASN A 54 12.05 -6.79 -2.87
CA ASN A 54 13.01 -6.61 -3.95
C ASN A 54 13.60 -5.19 -4.03
N ASN A 55 13.10 -4.23 -3.26
CA ASN A 55 13.60 -2.85 -3.25
C ASN A 55 14.19 -2.47 -1.87
N LYS A 56 15.53 -2.52 -1.74
CA LYS A 56 16.23 -2.15 -0.49
C LYS A 56 16.00 -0.70 -0.10
N GLU A 57 15.98 0.22 -1.06
CA GLU A 57 15.70 1.63 -0.81
C GLU A 57 14.28 1.85 -0.26
N ALA A 58 13.30 1.14 -0.83
CA ALA A 58 11.92 1.16 -0.33
C ALA A 58 11.84 0.65 1.11
N ARG A 59 12.54 -0.46 1.43
CA ARG A 59 12.61 -0.99 2.80
C ARG A 59 13.16 0.02 3.79
N ASN A 60 14.35 0.56 3.50
CA ASN A 60 15.04 1.49 4.39
C ASN A 60 14.21 2.73 4.66
N TYR A 61 13.39 3.16 3.69
CA TYR A 61 12.57 4.35 3.84
C TYR A 61 11.23 4.08 4.56
N LEU A 62 10.56 2.98 4.22
CA LEU A 62 9.20 2.70 4.68
C LEU A 62 9.17 1.96 6.02
N MET A 63 10.21 1.18 6.33
CA MET A 63 10.27 0.34 7.51
C MET A 63 11.30 0.88 8.49
N SER A 64 10.95 0.88 9.79
CA SER A 64 11.90 1.23 10.87
C SER A 64 13.08 0.26 10.94
N ILE A 65 12.84 -1.02 10.60
CA ILE A 65 13.85 -2.07 10.54
C ILE A 65 13.87 -2.63 9.12
N SER A 66 14.99 -2.42 8.42
CA SER A 66 15.18 -2.96 7.07
C SER A 66 15.46 -4.46 7.13
N SER A 67 14.40 -5.26 6.99
CA SER A 67 14.44 -6.72 7.01
C SER A 67 13.76 -7.30 5.77
N THR A 68 14.29 -8.41 5.27
CA THR A 68 13.67 -9.22 4.20
C THR A 68 12.93 -10.44 4.75
N ASN A 69 12.88 -10.60 6.08
CA ASN A 69 12.16 -11.69 6.72
C ASN A 69 10.67 -11.62 6.35
N LYS A 70 10.13 -12.75 5.87
CA LYS A 70 8.75 -12.85 5.38
C LYS A 70 7.72 -12.34 6.40
N LYS A 71 7.83 -12.72 7.68
CA LYS A 71 6.89 -12.30 8.73
C LYS A 71 6.91 -10.78 8.96
N PHE A 72 8.09 -10.16 8.89
CA PHE A 72 8.22 -8.71 9.01
C PHE A 72 7.59 -7.98 7.82
N LEU A 73 7.80 -8.48 6.60
CA LEU A 73 7.20 -7.89 5.40
C LEU A 73 5.68 -8.03 5.38
N GLU A 74 5.16 -9.18 5.80
CA GLU A 74 3.72 -9.41 5.94
C GLU A 74 3.10 -8.51 7.00
N LYS A 75 3.75 -8.35 8.16
CA LYS A 75 3.32 -7.42 9.21
C LYS A 75 3.27 -5.99 8.69
N PHE A 76 4.33 -5.52 8.05
CA PHE A 76 4.35 -4.18 7.43
C PHE A 76 3.21 -4.01 6.42
N ALA A 77 3.00 -4.98 5.53
CA ALA A 77 1.97 -4.88 4.51
C ALA A 77 0.56 -4.81 5.13
N ASN A 78 0.30 -5.58 6.19
CA ASN A 78 -0.96 -5.51 6.94
C ASN A 78 -1.16 -4.13 7.59
N GLU A 79 -0.12 -3.61 8.26
CA GLU A 79 -0.18 -2.29 8.90
C GLU A 79 -0.40 -1.18 7.86
N PHE A 80 0.26 -1.27 6.69
CA PHE A 80 0.06 -0.34 5.60
C PHE A 80 -1.40 -0.36 5.12
N ILE A 81 -1.94 -1.55 4.87
CA ILE A 81 -3.33 -1.73 4.43
C ILE A 81 -4.32 -1.23 5.49
N MET A 82 -4.07 -1.47 6.76
CA MET A 82 -4.96 -0.98 7.83
C MET A 82 -5.00 0.56 7.89
N ASN A 83 -3.89 1.24 7.59
CA ASN A 83 -3.79 2.69 7.66
C ASN A 83 -4.17 3.41 6.36
N TYR A 84 -3.94 2.77 5.21
CA TYR A 84 -4.06 3.40 3.88
C TYR A 84 -4.92 2.58 2.90
N GLY A 85 -5.41 1.41 3.27
CA GLY A 85 -6.22 0.58 2.38
C GLY A 85 -7.58 1.21 2.11
N TRP A 86 -8.16 0.86 0.96
CA TRP A 86 -9.57 1.13 0.69
C TRP A 86 -10.45 0.28 1.60
N LYS A 87 -11.68 0.72 1.86
CA LYS A 87 -12.65 -0.14 2.54
C LYS A 87 -12.90 -1.43 1.74
N ILE A 88 -13.19 -2.50 2.47
CA ILE A 88 -13.55 -3.80 1.88
C ILE A 88 -15.06 -3.82 1.63
N CYS A 89 -15.47 -4.31 0.46
CA CYS A 89 -16.86 -4.59 0.10
C CYS A 89 -17.10 -6.09 -0.07
#